data_AF-A0A7L3QVW9-F1
#
_entry.id   AF-A0A7L3QVW9-F1
#
_cell.length_a   1.000
_cell.length_b   1.000
_cell.length_c   1.000
_cell.angle_alpha   90.00
_cell.angle_beta   90.00
_cell.angle_gamma   90.00
#
_symmetry.space_group_name_H-M   'P 1'
#
loop_
_entity.id
_entity.type
_entity.pdbx_description
1 polymer ?
#
loop_
_entity_poly.entity_id
_entity_poly.type
_entity_poly.pdbx_seq_one_letter_code
_entity_poly.pdbx_strand_id
1 'polypeptide(L)'
;MSSTLVLSVYILTFTLGLPANLFTLAALASKSRRRPAPPGPAPALTCADLLLLNLTCADLLLLLFLPFKMAEAAAGMEWPLPAALCPLANFCFYGSTYL
;
A
#
# COMPACT_ATOMS: atom_id res chain seq x y z
N MET A 1 -21.38 -11.93 -6.80
CA MET A 1 -20.67 -10.65 -6.95
C MET A 1 -20.13 -10.60 -8.37
N SER A 2 -20.48 -9.60 -9.17
CA SER A 2 -20.03 -9.53 -10.56
C SER A 2 -18.53 -9.19 -10.61
N SER A 3 -17.73 -10.00 -11.30
CA SER A 3 -16.27 -9.83 -11.42
C SER A 3 -15.90 -8.43 -11.92
N THR A 4 -16.74 -7.83 -12.76
CA THR A 4 -16.63 -6.45 -13.26
C THR A 4 -16.69 -5.41 -12.15
N LEU A 5 -17.55 -5.61 -11.14
CA LEU A 5 -17.73 -4.68 -10.03
C LEU A 5 -16.50 -4.72 -9.11
N VAL A 6 -16.00 -5.92 -8.83
CA VAL A 6 -14.75 -6.13 -8.07
C VAL A 6 -13.56 -5.47 -8.79
N LEU A 7 -13.43 -5.71 -10.10
CA LEU A 7 -12.37 -5.12 -10.91
C LEU A 7 -12.45 -3.59 -10.91
N SER A 8 -13.66 -3.03 -11.06
CA SER A 8 -13.87 -1.57 -11.05
C SER A 8 -13.43 -0.96 -9.71
N VAL A 9 -13.81 -1.57 -8.59
CA VAL A 9 -13.38 -1.13 -7.26
C VAL A 9 -11.86 -1.18 -7.13
N TYR A 10 -11.21 -2.28 -7.55
CA TYR A 10 -9.76 -2.38 -7.50
C TYR A 10 -9.04 -1.33 -8.38
N ILE A 11 -9.54 -1.04 -9.59
CA ILE A 11 -8.99 0.01 -10.45
C ILE A 11 -9.09 1.37 -9.74
N LEU A 12 -10.26 1.70 -9.18
CA LEU A 12 -10.47 2.97 -8.49
C LEU A 12 -9.56 3.10 -7.26
N THR A 13 -9.46 2.04 -6.45
CA THR A 13 -8.55 2.00 -5.30
C THR A 13 -7.10 2.18 -5.73
N PHE A 14 -6.65 1.50 -6.79
CA PHE A 14 -5.29 1.64 -7.32
C PHE A 14 -5.00 3.05 -7.81
N THR A 15 -5.87 3.58 -8.66
CA THR A 15 -5.67 4.88 -9.33
C THR A 15 -5.72 6.06 -8.38
N LEU A 16 -6.54 6.00 -7.33
CA LEU A 16 -6.62 7.04 -6.31
C LEU A 16 -5.59 6.84 -5.19
N GLY A 17 -5.43 5.61 -4.72
CA GLY A 17 -4.59 5.28 -3.58
C GLY A 17 -3.10 5.39 -3.87
N LEU A 18 -2.63 4.95 -5.04
CA LEU A 18 -1.21 4.97 -5.39
C LEU A 18 -0.62 6.39 -5.42
N PRO A 19 -1.18 7.37 -6.18
CA PRO A 19 -0.63 8.72 -6.19
C PRO A 19 -0.77 9.41 -4.83
N ALA A 20 -1.89 9.22 -4.11
CA ALA A 20 -2.10 9.83 -2.80
C ALA A 20 -1.08 9.34 -1.77
N ASN A 21 -0.88 8.02 -1.65
CA ASN A 21 0.06 7.45 -0.70
C ASN A 21 1.52 7.71 -1.08
N LEU A 22 1.86 7.69 -2.37
CA LEU A 22 3.21 8.04 -2.82
C LEU A 22 3.52 9.52 -2.55
N PHE A 23 2.55 10.41 -2.71
CA PHE A 23 2.68 11.82 -2.36
C PHE A 23 2.92 12.01 -0.86
N THR A 24 2.15 11.33 -0.01
CA THR A 24 2.33 11.36 1.46
C THR A 24 3.71 10.84 1.86
N LEU A 25 4.16 9.72 1.28
CA LEU A 25 5.49 9.17 1.53
C LEU A 25 6.59 10.16 1.11
N ALA A 26 6.46 10.79 -0.05
CA ALA A 26 7.39 11.79 -0.54
C ALA A 26 7.44 13.03 0.37
N ALA A 27 6.27 13.50 0.85
CA ALA A 27 6.16 14.60 1.79
C ALA A 27 6.84 14.27 3.12
N LEU A 28 6.56 13.09 3.70
CA LEU A 28 7.21 12.61 4.94
C LEU A 28 8.72 12.44 4.77
N ALA A 29 9.17 11.85 3.66
CA ALA A 29 10.59 11.69 3.35
C ALA A 29 11.30 13.05 3.17
N SER A 30 10.63 14.02 2.54
CA SER A 30 11.15 15.37 2.39
C SER A 30 11.24 16.10 3.74
N LYS A 31 10.27 15.90 4.63
CA LYS A 31 10.23 16.45 5.99
C LYS A 31 11.34 15.86 6.86
N SER A 32 11.57 14.55 6.76
CA SER A 32 12.69 13.86 7.42
C SER A 32 14.04 14.41 6.97
N ARG A 33 14.22 14.63 5.65
CA ARG A 33 15.47 15.18 5.10
C ARG A 33 15.69 16.67 5.39
N ARG A 34 14.63 17.46 5.53
CA ARG A 34 14.71 18.94 5.70
C ARG A 34 14.79 19.38 7.16
N ARG A 35 14.55 18.53 8.14
CA ARG A 35 14.76 18.86 9.56
C ARG A 35 16.26 18.77 9.87
N PRO A 36 16.96 19.87 10.19
CA PRO A 36 18.29 19.77 10.78
C PRO A 36 18.17 18.95 12.06
N ALA A 37 19.05 17.96 12.26
CA ALA A 37 19.09 17.21 13.51
C ALA A 37 19.20 18.22 14.67
N PRO A 38 18.23 18.30 15.60
CA PRO A 38 18.46 19.06 16.82
C PRO A 38 19.68 18.45 17.54
N PRO A 39 20.45 19.23 18.33
CA PRO A 39 21.65 18.76 19.01
C PRO A 39 21.35 17.83 20.21
N GLY A 40 20.45 16.85 20.06
CA GLY A 40 20.03 15.91 21.08
C GLY A 40 19.36 14.65 20.52
N PRO A 41 19.09 13.63 21.37
CA PRO A 41 18.67 12.29 20.97
C PRO A 41 17.17 12.18 20.61
N ALA A 42 16.54 13.27 20.18
CA ALA A 42 15.12 13.29 19.88
C ALA A 42 14.87 12.81 18.43
N PRO A 43 13.88 11.92 18.19
CA PRO A 43 13.57 11.46 16.85
C PRO A 43 13.15 12.64 15.96
N ALA A 44 13.69 12.70 14.74
CA ALA A 44 13.34 13.73 13.76
C ALA A 44 11.85 13.68 13.34
N LEU A 45 11.15 12.56 13.60
CA LEU A 45 9.74 12.35 13.33
C LEU A 45 8.93 12.32 14.64
N THR A 46 7.73 12.92 14.63
CA THR A 46 6.77 12.79 15.74
C THR A 46 6.06 11.43 15.70
N CYS A 47 5.39 11.04 16.78
CA CYS A 47 4.58 9.81 16.81
C CYS A 47 3.51 9.79 15.71
N ALA A 48 2.94 10.96 15.38
CA ALA A 48 1.99 11.09 14.28
C ALA A 48 2.64 10.86 12.91
N ASP A 49 3.86 11.37 12.68
CA ASP A 49 4.59 11.13 11.43
C ASP A 49 4.97 9.64 11.27
N LEU A 50 5.29 8.95 12.38
CA LEU A 50 5.56 7.50 12.39
C LEU A 50 4.30 6.67 12.10
N LEU A 51 3.17 7.01 12.71
CA LEU A 51 1.89 6.37 12.44
C LEU A 51 1.49 6.55 10.97
N LEU A 52 1.64 7.77 10.44
CA LEU A 52 1.33 8.08 9.05
C LEU A 52 2.26 7.33 8.09
N LEU A 53 3.54 7.18 8.43
CA LEU A 53 4.49 6.41 7.65
C LEU A 53 4.10 4.93 7.60
N ASN A 54 3.74 4.34 8.74
CA ASN A 54 3.29 2.94 8.79
C ASN A 54 2.03 2.72 7.94
N LEU A 55 1.02 3.57 8.13
CA LEU A 55 -0.22 3.53 7.35
C LEU A 55 0.05 3.66 5.84
N THR A 56 0.88 4.61 5.45
CA THR A 56 1.24 4.83 4.03
C THR A 56 1.99 3.63 3.45
N CYS A 57 2.87 3.00 4.22
CA CYS A 57 3.56 1.78 3.82
C CYS A 57 2.60 0.59 3.66
N ALA A 58 1.67 0.41 4.60
CA ALA A 58 0.64 -0.63 4.53
C ALA A 58 -0.25 -0.45 3.29
N ASP A 59 -0.66 0.78 2.99
CA ASP A 59 -1.44 1.11 1.80
C ASP A 59 -0.66 0.86 0.51
N LEU A 60 0.61 1.28 0.43
CA LEU A 60 1.44 1.02 -0.76
C LEU A 60 1.69 -0.46 -0.98
N LEU A 61 1.88 -1.24 0.09
CA LEU A 61 1.97 -2.70 0.01
C LEU A 61 0.66 -3.27 -0.55
N LEU A 62 -0.49 -2.90 0.02
CA LEU A 62 -1.80 -3.33 -0.48
C LEU A 62 -1.96 -3.01 -1.98
N LEU A 63 -1.66 -1.77 -2.38
CA LEU A 63 -1.77 -1.28 -3.75
C LEU A 63 -0.80 -1.99 -4.72
N LEU A 64 0.39 -2.38 -4.25
CA LEU A 64 1.36 -3.14 -5.03
C LEU A 64 0.86 -4.57 -5.31
N PHE A 65 0.13 -5.18 -4.37
CA PHE A 65 -0.43 -6.52 -4.53
C PHE A 65 -1.83 -6.57 -5.16
N LEU A 66 -2.55 -5.44 -5.14
CA LEU A 66 -3.85 -5.25 -5.79
C LEU A 66 -3.88 -5.65 -7.29
N PRO A 67 -2.89 -5.34 -8.14
CA PRO A 67 -2.90 -5.77 -9.55
C PRO A 67 -2.90 -7.30 -9.73
N PHE A 68 -2.32 -8.06 -8.79
CA PHE A 68 -2.40 -9.52 -8.85
C PHE A 68 -3.84 -10.02 -8.59
N LYS A 69 -4.56 -9.36 -7.67
CA LYS A 69 -5.99 -9.60 -7.41
C LYS A 69 -6.88 -9.14 -8.57
N MET A 70 -6.48 -8.09 -9.29
CA MET A 70 -7.16 -7.67 -10.52
C MET A 70 -7.00 -8.71 -11.63
N ALA A 71 -5.82 -9.33 -11.76
CA ALA A 71 -5.59 -10.42 -12.70
C ALA A 71 -6.43 -11.67 -12.36
N GLU A 72 -6.56 -12.03 -11.08
CA GLU A 72 -7.46 -13.08 -10.60
C GLU A 72 -8.92 -12.78 -10.96
N ALA A 73 -9.38 -11.55 -10.70
CA ALA A 73 -10.75 -11.13 -11.04
C ALA A 73 -11.01 -11.12 -12.56
N ALA A 74 -10.01 -10.73 -13.37
CA ALA A 74 -10.09 -10.72 -14.83
C ALA A 74 -10.09 -12.13 -15.43
N ALA A 75 -9.41 -13.09 -14.78
CA ALA A 75 -9.42 -14.50 -15.14
C ALA A 75 -10.64 -15.27 -14.60
N GLY A 76 -11.71 -14.57 -14.21
CA GLY A 76 -12.95 -15.21 -13.76
C GLY A 76 -12.86 -15.81 -12.35
N MET A 77 -12.03 -15.23 -11.47
CA MET A 77 -11.71 -15.75 -10.12
C MET A 77 -10.84 -17.01 -10.14
N GLU A 78 -10.21 -17.32 -11.26
CA GLU A 78 -9.12 -18.29 -11.33
C GLU A 78 -7.78 -17.58 -11.13
N TRP A 79 -6.79 -18.27 -10.55
CA TRP A 79 -5.46 -17.70 -10.31
C TRP A 79 -4.52 -18.03 -11.48
N PRO A 80 -4.23 -17.07 -12.40
CA PRO A 80 -3.42 -17.35 -13.59
C PRO A 80 -1.91 -17.23 -13.34
N LEU A 81 -1.50 -16.73 -12.18
CA LEU A 81 -0.11 -16.48 -11.81
C LEU A 81 0.56 -17.71 -11.17
N PRO A 82 1.88 -17.71 -11.01
CA PRO A 82 2.59 -18.75 -10.25
C PRO A 82 1.95 -19.08 -8.90
N ALA A 83 1.91 -20.36 -8.55
CA ALA A 83 1.26 -20.84 -7.32
C ALA A 83 1.85 -20.22 -6.03
N ALA A 84 3.14 -19.85 -6.04
CA ALA A 84 3.80 -19.20 -4.90
C ALA A 84 3.32 -17.76 -4.65
N LEU A 85 2.82 -17.07 -5.69
CA LEU A 85 2.33 -15.70 -5.57
C LEU A 85 0.92 -15.63 -4.95
N CYS A 86 0.13 -16.71 -5.03
CA CYS A 86 -1.19 -16.77 -4.43
C CYS A 86 -1.16 -16.57 -2.89
N PRO A 87 -0.41 -17.38 -2.12
CA PRO A 87 -0.33 -17.20 -0.67
C PRO A 87 0.37 -15.91 -0.29
N LEU A 88 1.36 -15.45 -1.08
CA LEU A 88 2.04 -14.19 -0.83
C LEU A 88 1.10 -12.99 -1.02
N ALA A 89 0.35 -12.96 -2.12
CA ALA A 89 -0.61 -11.89 -2.39
C ALA A 89 -1.71 -11.88 -1.34
N ASN A 90 -2.27 -13.03 -0.95
CA ASN A 90 -3.23 -13.09 0.15
C ASN A 90 -2.61 -12.64 1.47
N PHE A 91 -1.41 -13.10 1.81
CA PHE A 91 -0.73 -12.71 3.04
C PHE A 91 -0.51 -11.20 3.11
N CYS A 92 -0.02 -10.58 2.04
CA CYS A 92 0.19 -9.13 2.01
C CYS A 92 -1.12 -8.35 2.03
N PHE A 93 -2.15 -8.84 1.33
CA PHE A 93 -3.45 -8.17 1.25
C PHE A 93 -4.21 -8.17 2.59
N TYR A 94 -4.18 -9.28 3.32
CA TYR A 94 -4.78 -9.37 4.65
C TYR A 94 -3.85 -8.82 5.73
N GLY A 95 -2.54 -9.01 5.57
CA GLY A 95 -1.51 -8.54 6.50
C GLY A 95 -1.46 -7.02 6.58
N SER A 96 -1.69 -6.31 5.47
CA SER A 96 -1.73 -4.84 5.46
C SER A 96 -2.85 -4.25 6.32
N THR A 97 -3.88 -5.02 6.67
CA THR A 97 -4.94 -4.57 7.60
C THR A 97 -4.47 -4.58 9.07
N TYR A 98 -3.40 -5.32 9.38
CA TYR A 98 -2.86 -5.45 10.74
C TYR A 98 -1.62 -4.58 11.00
N LEU A 99 -1.11 -3.90 9.96
CA LEU A 99 -0.05 -2.87 10.09
C LEU A 99 -0.66 -1.52 10.42
#